data_AF-A0A2V1AAS9-F1
#
_entry.id   AF-A0A2V1AAS9-F1
#
_cell.length_a   1.000
_cell.length_b   1.000
_cell.length_c   1.000
_cell.angle_alpha   90.00
_cell.angle_beta   90.00
_cell.angle_gamma   90.00
#
_symmetry.space_group_name_H-M   'P 1'
#
loop_
_entity.id
_entity.type
_entity.pdbx_description
1 polymer ?
#
loop_
_entity_poly.entity_id
_entity_poly.type
_entity_poly.pdbx_seq_one_letter_code
_entity_poly.pdbx_strand_id
1 'polypeptide(L)'
;MYDNCGKKSIFGSSIPCPSNQRAVKPSDEAKELLAQICGSDFLTNDGVCCSYDQLVNLESNLKKAEPLIIHLLPDQSTFVEIVETTEAIDTKKEIVSELTIFTDPDYASDFFDSCKNIKFSASNSYAMDLIGGGAKNYSQFLKFLGTRNRF
;
A
#
# COMPACT_ATOMS: atom_id res chain seq x y z
N MET A 1 2.26 3.44 -11.34
CA MET A 1 1.60 4.66 -10.79
C MET A 1 2.67 5.56 -10.19
N TYR A 2 2.47 6.88 -10.17
CA TYR A 2 3.42 7.83 -9.55
C TYR A 2 2.73 9.17 -9.26
N ASP A 3 3.04 9.77 -8.11
CA ASP A 3 2.43 10.99 -7.58
C ASP A 3 0.93 10.86 -7.25
N ASN A 4 0.35 11.88 -6.61
CA ASN A 4 -1.05 11.92 -6.21
C ASN A 4 -1.89 12.81 -7.15
N CYS A 5 -3.03 12.30 -7.60
CA CYS A 5 -3.87 13.02 -8.55
C CYS A 5 -5.14 13.61 -7.93
N GLY A 6 -5.56 13.19 -6.74
CA GLY A 6 -6.71 13.76 -6.05
C GLY A 6 -7.48 12.72 -5.24
N LYS A 7 -8.72 13.03 -4.86
CA LYS A 7 -9.51 12.19 -3.96
C LYS A 7 -10.74 11.62 -4.67
N LYS A 8 -11.17 10.43 -4.23
CA LYS A 8 -12.45 9.82 -4.66
C LYS A 8 -13.63 10.21 -3.76
N SER A 9 -13.38 10.73 -2.56
CA SER A 9 -14.41 11.19 -1.61
C SER A 9 -13.90 12.38 -0.78
N ILE A 10 -14.82 13.16 -0.20
CA ILE A 10 -14.50 14.41 0.54
C ILE A 10 -13.56 14.12 1.73
N PHE A 11 -13.79 13.02 2.44
CA PHE A 11 -13.00 12.58 3.59
C PHE A 11 -11.92 11.55 3.23
N GLY A 12 -11.76 11.23 1.94
CA GLY A 12 -10.80 10.25 1.47
C GLY A 12 -9.36 10.77 1.46
N SER A 13 -8.42 9.84 1.54
CA SER A 13 -7.00 10.11 1.28
C SER A 13 -6.76 10.43 -0.20
N SER A 14 -5.63 11.09 -0.48
CA SER A 14 -5.21 11.33 -1.86
C SER A 14 -4.84 10.01 -2.53
N ILE A 15 -5.21 9.86 -3.80
CA ILE A 15 -5.08 8.64 -4.58
C ILE A 15 -4.04 8.84 -5.68
N PRO A 16 -3.18 7.83 -5.93
CA PRO A 16 -2.16 7.91 -6.96
C PRO A 16 -2.68 8.18 -8.37
N CYS A 17 -1.87 8.89 -9.15
CA CYS A 17 -2.07 9.03 -10.59
C CYS A 17 -1.73 7.72 -11.32
N PRO A 18 -2.48 7.32 -12.36
CA PRO A 18 -1.99 6.34 -13.31
C PRO A 18 -0.76 6.91 -14.01
N SER A 19 0.32 6.12 -14.05
CA SER A 19 1.55 6.51 -14.72
C SER A 19 2.36 5.26 -15.06
N ASN A 20 2.77 5.17 -16.32
CA ASN A 20 3.65 4.15 -16.86
C ASN A 20 4.99 4.80 -17.22
N GLN A 21 5.79 5.05 -16.20
CA GLN A 21 7.11 5.65 -16.31
C GLN A 21 8.14 4.80 -15.57
N ARG A 22 9.42 4.98 -15.89
CA ARG A 22 10.50 4.35 -15.14
C ARG A 22 10.52 4.86 -13.70
N ALA A 23 11.00 4.00 -12.80
CA ALA A 23 11.27 4.37 -11.42
C ALA A 23 12.13 5.63 -11.35
N VAL A 24 11.77 6.53 -10.43
CA VAL A 24 12.37 7.86 -10.31
C VAL A 24 13.37 7.85 -9.16
N LYS A 25 14.52 8.51 -9.35
CA LYS A 25 15.50 8.66 -8.26
C LYS A 25 14.90 9.51 -7.12
N PRO A 26 14.79 8.98 -5.89
CA PRO A 26 14.23 9.73 -4.76
C PRO A 26 15.17 10.86 -4.31
N SER A 27 14.59 11.92 -3.75
CA SER A 27 15.35 12.95 -3.01
C SER A 27 15.96 12.37 -1.73
N ASP A 28 16.88 13.08 -1.09
CA ASP A 28 17.52 12.59 0.13
C ASP A 28 16.52 12.49 1.28
N GLU A 29 15.58 13.43 1.40
CA GLU A 29 14.48 13.37 2.37
C GLU A 29 13.55 12.18 2.12
N ALA A 30 13.28 11.86 0.84
CA ALA A 30 12.48 10.70 0.48
C ALA A 30 13.20 9.38 0.82
N LYS A 31 14.53 9.31 0.68
CA LYS A 31 15.32 8.14 1.10
C LYS A 31 15.30 7.95 2.61
N GLU A 32 15.43 9.04 3.37
CA GLU A 32 15.35 8.99 4.84
C GLU A 32 13.99 8.47 5.29
N LEU A 33 12.90 9.01 4.72
CA LEU A 33 11.55 8.56 5.02
C LEU A 33 11.30 7.11 4.57
N LEU A 34 11.82 6.70 3.41
CA LEU A 34 11.79 5.31 2.96
C LEU A 34 12.51 4.37 3.94
N ALA A 35 13.69 4.76 4.43
CA ALA A 35 14.43 3.96 5.40
C ALA A 35 13.68 3.84 6.73
N GLN A 36 12.97 4.89 7.15
CA GLN A 36 12.12 4.87 8.35
C GLN A 36 10.91 3.95 8.20
N ILE A 37 10.27 3.95 7.01
CA ILE A 37 9.04 3.18 6.75
C ILE A 37 9.36 1.72 6.43
N CYS A 38 10.36 1.49 5.59
CA CYS A 38 10.64 0.19 4.95
C CYS A 38 11.88 -0.50 5.50
N GLY A 39 12.61 0.14 6.42
CA GLY A 39 13.88 -0.35 6.96
C GLY A 39 15.10 0.23 6.24
N SER A 40 16.24 0.27 6.95
CA SER A 40 17.50 0.84 6.45
C SER A 40 18.04 0.16 5.19
N ASP A 41 17.63 -1.08 4.95
CA ASP A 41 18.15 -1.92 3.88
C ASP A 41 17.37 -1.74 2.57
N PHE A 42 16.40 -0.81 2.56
CA PHE A 42 15.59 -0.52 1.37
C PHE A 42 16.46 0.04 0.23
N LEU A 43 16.47 -0.66 -0.89
CA LEU A 43 17.30 -0.33 -2.04
C LEU A 43 16.66 0.80 -2.86
N THR A 44 17.40 1.90 -3.04
CA THR A 44 16.95 3.07 -3.83
C THR A 44 17.79 3.33 -5.07
N ASN A 45 18.79 2.47 -5.33
CA ASN A 45 19.74 2.63 -6.43
C ASN A 45 19.05 2.60 -7.81
N ASP A 46 18.01 1.78 -7.94
CA ASP A 46 17.23 1.61 -9.18
C ASP A 46 16.03 2.57 -9.27
N GLY A 47 15.93 3.54 -8.33
CA GLY A 47 14.80 4.45 -8.21
C GLY A 47 13.61 3.83 -7.46
N VAL A 48 12.52 4.59 -7.35
CA VAL A 48 11.27 4.19 -6.71
C VAL A 48 10.05 4.62 -7.51
N CYS A 49 8.93 3.93 -7.32
CA CYS A 49 7.65 4.23 -7.97
C CYS A 49 6.71 5.10 -7.10
N CYS A 50 7.27 5.95 -6.24
CA CYS A 50 6.51 6.82 -5.35
C CYS A 50 7.10 8.24 -5.24
N SER A 51 6.25 9.25 -5.13
CA SER A 51 6.63 10.61 -4.75
C SER A 51 6.77 10.75 -3.23
N TYR A 52 7.40 11.83 -2.78
CA TYR A 52 7.52 12.14 -1.36
C TYR A 52 6.15 12.24 -0.65
N ASP A 53 5.17 12.89 -1.28
CA ASP A 53 3.82 13.01 -0.73
C ASP A 53 3.12 11.65 -0.60
N GLN A 54 3.40 10.71 -1.49
CA GLN A 54 2.91 9.33 -1.36
C GLN A 54 3.54 8.62 -0.16
N LEU A 55 4.83 8.87 0.13
CA LEU A 55 5.49 8.34 1.32
C LEU A 55 4.93 8.93 2.62
N VAL A 56 4.66 10.24 2.65
CA VAL A 56 4.02 10.89 3.81
C VAL A 56 2.63 10.31 4.07
N ASN A 57 1.83 10.11 3.01
CA ASN A 57 0.52 9.46 3.12
C ASN A 57 0.64 8.02 3.62
N LEU A 58 1.63 7.27 3.12
CA LEU A 58 1.89 5.91 3.57
C LEU A 58 2.26 5.86 5.06
N GLU A 59 3.16 6.74 5.51
CA GLU A 59 3.55 6.83 6.93
C GLU A 59 2.34 7.11 7.84
N SER A 60 1.48 8.04 7.41
CA SER A 60 0.23 8.39 8.11
C SER A 60 -0.76 7.22 8.18
N ASN A 61 -0.86 6.43 7.11
CA ASN A 61 -1.72 5.24 7.06
C ASN A 61 -1.16 4.10 7.91
N LEU A 62 0.17 3.87 7.88
CA LEU A 62 0.82 2.85 8.69
C LEU A 62 0.66 3.13 10.19
N LYS A 63 0.70 4.41 10.61
CA LYS A 63 0.38 4.83 11.99
C LYS A 63 -1.06 4.49 12.41
N LYS A 64 -1.98 4.32 11.46
CA LYS A 64 -3.40 3.98 11.68
C LYS A 64 -3.71 2.50 11.45
N ALA A 65 -2.71 1.72 11.04
CA ALA A 65 -2.77 0.34 10.55
C ALA A 65 -3.44 0.17 9.16
N GLU A 66 -2.60 -0.06 8.15
CA GLU A 66 -2.79 -1.04 7.06
C GLU A 66 -1.53 -1.07 6.17
N PRO A 67 -0.85 -2.24 6.00
CA PRO A 67 0.35 -2.32 5.18
C PRO A 67 0.00 -2.66 3.72
N LEU A 68 0.33 -1.75 2.81
CA LEU A 68 0.64 -2.10 1.42
C LEU A 68 1.87 -1.32 0.96
N ILE A 69 3.04 -1.78 1.41
CA ILE A 69 4.39 -1.26 1.04
C ILE A 69 4.75 -1.61 -0.42
N ILE A 70 4.01 -2.54 -1.03
CA ILE A 70 4.32 -3.14 -2.34
C ILE A 70 4.35 -2.12 -3.50
N HIS A 71 3.73 -0.95 -3.32
CA HIS A 71 3.67 0.10 -4.33
C HIS A 71 4.97 0.90 -4.50
N LEU A 72 5.98 0.72 -3.64
CA LEU A 72 7.20 1.54 -3.66
C LEU A 72 8.33 0.96 -4.53
N LEU A 73 8.24 -0.32 -4.92
CA LEU A 73 9.34 -1.03 -5.59
C LEU A 73 9.58 -0.54 -7.04
N PRO A 74 10.84 -0.53 -7.51
CA PRO A 74 11.19 -0.05 -8.85
C PRO A 74 10.60 -0.89 -9.99
N ASP A 75 10.30 -2.17 -9.73
CA ASP A 75 9.76 -3.16 -10.66
C ASP A 75 8.24 -3.36 -10.51
N GLN A 76 7.53 -2.38 -9.92
CA GLN A 76 6.06 -2.40 -9.71
C GLN A 76 5.27 -2.95 -10.90
N SER A 77 5.64 -2.57 -12.13
CA SER A 77 4.96 -3.01 -13.35
C SER A 77 4.99 -4.53 -13.62
N THR A 78 5.84 -5.28 -12.92
CA THR A 78 5.96 -6.74 -13.09
C THR A 78 4.93 -7.51 -12.27
N PHE A 79 4.37 -6.90 -11.23
CA PHE A 79 3.43 -7.54 -10.31
C PHE A 79 2.20 -6.68 -9.97
N VAL A 80 2.04 -5.49 -10.56
CA VAL A 80 0.84 -4.65 -10.42
C VAL A 80 0.26 -4.31 -11.80
N GLU A 81 -1.04 -4.48 -11.93
CA GLU A 81 -1.83 -4.07 -13.10
C GLU A 81 -2.93 -3.10 -12.69
N ILE A 82 -3.06 -1.97 -13.40
CA ILE A 82 -4.16 -1.02 -13.19
C ILE A 82 -5.39 -1.57 -13.92
N VAL A 83 -6.46 -1.84 -13.18
CA VAL A 83 -7.71 -2.42 -13.71
C VAL A 83 -8.71 -1.33 -14.04
N GLU A 84 -8.83 -0.32 -13.18
CA GLU A 84 -9.80 0.76 -13.33
C GLU A 84 -9.19 2.10 -12.91
N THR A 85 -9.53 3.14 -13.65
CA THR A 85 -9.28 4.54 -13.31
C THR A 85 -10.61 5.31 -13.24
N THR A 86 -10.62 6.40 -12.49
CA THR A 86 -11.77 7.32 -12.39
C THR A 86 -11.29 8.76 -12.26
N GLU A 87 -12.18 9.72 -12.44
CA GLU A 87 -11.86 11.12 -12.12
C GLU A 87 -11.93 11.40 -10.61
N ALA A 88 -10.96 12.16 -10.12
CA ALA A 88 -10.97 12.71 -8.78
C ALA A 88 -12.06 13.79 -8.62
N ILE A 89 -12.72 13.82 -7.47
CA ILE A 89 -13.83 14.74 -7.22
C ILE A 89 -13.37 16.20 -7.14
N ASP A 90 -12.14 16.43 -6.67
CA ASP A 90 -11.56 17.72 -6.30
C ASP A 90 -10.70 18.33 -7.41
N THR A 91 -9.85 17.53 -8.05
CA THR A 91 -8.91 18.01 -9.07
C THR A 91 -9.36 17.74 -10.51
N LYS A 92 -10.34 16.85 -10.71
CA LYS A 92 -10.75 16.30 -12.01
C LYS A 92 -9.64 15.57 -12.77
N LYS A 93 -8.52 15.25 -12.11
CA LYS A 93 -7.48 14.40 -12.70
C LYS A 93 -7.87 12.92 -12.61
N GLU A 94 -7.29 12.12 -13.48
CA GLU A 94 -7.42 10.67 -13.45
C GLU A 94 -6.69 10.07 -12.23
N ILE A 95 -7.36 9.18 -11.50
CA ILE A 95 -6.84 8.48 -10.32
C ILE A 95 -7.06 6.98 -10.46
N VAL A 96 -6.13 6.18 -9.90
CA VAL A 96 -6.24 4.72 -9.88
C VAL A 96 -7.34 4.29 -8.91
N SER A 97 -8.41 3.66 -9.38
CA SER A 97 -9.51 3.20 -8.52
C SER A 97 -9.45 1.71 -8.19
N GLU A 98 -8.89 0.90 -9.07
CA GLU A 98 -8.72 -0.54 -8.87
C GLU A 98 -7.42 -1.02 -9.50
N LEU A 99 -6.75 -1.93 -8.80
CA LEU A 99 -5.52 -2.57 -9.24
C LEU A 99 -5.55 -4.05 -8.88
N THR A 100 -4.83 -4.85 -9.66
CA THR A 100 -4.50 -6.23 -9.34
C THR A 100 -3.05 -6.29 -8.88
N ILE A 101 -2.79 -6.95 -7.76
CA ILE A 101 -1.43 -7.28 -7.30
C ILE A 101 -1.25 -8.78 -7.44
N PHE A 102 -0.25 -9.17 -8.23
CA PHE A 102 0.19 -10.55 -8.36
C PHE A 102 1.17 -10.85 -7.23
N THR A 103 0.90 -11.89 -6.45
CA THR A 103 1.76 -12.32 -5.34
C THR A 103 2.05 -13.80 -5.46
N ASP A 104 3.25 -14.18 -5.02
CA ASP A 104 3.59 -15.58 -4.83
C ASP A 104 2.75 -16.17 -3.66
N PRO A 105 2.11 -17.35 -3.85
CA PRO A 105 1.28 -17.97 -2.82
C PRO A 105 2.06 -18.35 -1.56
N ASP A 106 3.31 -18.79 -1.69
CA ASP A 106 4.13 -19.18 -0.54
C ASP A 106 4.51 -17.94 0.27
N TYR A 107 4.92 -16.87 -0.41
CA TYR A 107 5.14 -15.56 0.22
C TYR A 107 3.89 -15.05 0.95
N ALA A 108 2.72 -15.11 0.32
CA ALA A 108 1.47 -14.66 0.92
C ALA A 108 1.07 -15.51 2.14
N SER A 109 1.29 -16.82 2.06
CA SER A 109 1.04 -17.75 3.17
C SER A 109 1.97 -17.46 4.34
N ASP A 110 3.27 -17.34 4.10
CA ASP A 110 4.28 -17.04 5.12
C ASP A 110 4.02 -15.69 5.79
N PHE A 111 3.62 -14.68 5.01
CA PHE A 111 3.21 -13.38 5.54
C PHE A 111 2.03 -13.50 6.51
N PHE A 112 0.96 -14.20 6.12
CA PHE A 112 -0.19 -14.43 7.00
C PHE A 112 0.21 -15.21 8.27
N ASP A 113 1.01 -16.26 8.11
CA ASP A 113 1.44 -17.14 9.20
C ASP A 113 2.35 -16.45 10.20
N SER A 114 3.13 -15.46 9.77
CA SER A 114 3.95 -14.62 10.65
C SER A 114 3.11 -13.78 11.63
N CYS A 115 1.85 -13.49 11.28
CA CYS A 115 0.97 -12.58 12.02
C CYS A 115 -0.21 -13.29 12.70
N LYS A 116 -0.61 -14.48 12.25
CA LYS A 116 -1.88 -15.13 12.67
C LYS A 116 -2.02 -15.39 14.17
N ASN A 117 -0.90 -15.58 14.88
CA ASN A 117 -0.89 -15.92 16.30
C ASN A 117 -0.48 -14.76 17.21
N ILE A 118 -0.34 -13.54 16.67
CA ILE A 118 0.00 -12.35 17.47
C ILE A 118 -1.18 -12.02 18.38
N LYS A 119 -0.92 -11.90 19.68
CA LYS A 119 -1.92 -11.49 20.67
C LYS A 119 -1.89 -9.99 20.87
N PHE A 120 -3.08 -9.39 20.99
CA PHE A 120 -3.17 -8.00 21.41
C PHE A 120 -2.88 -7.92 22.92
N SER A 121 -2.07 -6.96 23.37
CA SER A 121 -1.64 -6.93 24.78
C SER A 121 -2.76 -6.48 25.72
N ALA A 122 -3.66 -5.61 25.25
CA ALA A 122 -4.77 -5.08 26.05
C ALA A 122 -5.96 -6.04 26.17
N SER A 123 -6.10 -7.00 25.26
CA SER A 123 -7.12 -8.05 25.30
C SER A 123 -6.49 -9.35 24.84
N ASN A 124 -6.68 -10.47 25.55
CA ASN A 124 -6.12 -11.79 25.19
C ASN A 124 -6.74 -12.41 23.90
N SER A 125 -7.19 -11.57 22.98
CA SER A 125 -7.63 -11.86 21.61
C SER A 125 -6.45 -11.80 20.63
N TYR A 126 -6.65 -12.33 19.43
CA TYR A 126 -5.64 -12.24 18.38
C TYR A 126 -5.72 -10.89 17.67
N ALA A 127 -4.58 -10.33 17.26
CA ALA A 127 -4.52 -9.10 16.49
C ALA A 127 -5.30 -9.22 15.19
N MET A 128 -5.23 -10.38 14.53
CA MET A 128 -5.96 -10.67 13.28
C MET A 128 -7.49 -10.68 13.45
N ASP A 129 -8.02 -10.85 14.66
CA ASP A 129 -9.46 -10.69 14.89
C ASP A 129 -9.90 -9.23 14.70
N LEU A 130 -8.98 -8.27 14.90
CA LEU A 130 -9.21 -6.84 14.78
C LEU A 130 -8.86 -6.31 13.38
N ILE A 131 -7.71 -6.72 12.84
CA ILE A 131 -7.16 -6.18 11.59
C ILE A 131 -7.33 -7.11 10.38
N GLY A 132 -7.81 -8.34 10.59
CA GLY A 132 -7.89 -9.36 9.56
C GLY A 132 -9.29 -9.65 9.04
N GLY A 133 -10.32 -8.94 9.53
CA GLY A 133 -11.70 -9.15 9.08
C GLY A 133 -12.24 -10.57 9.26
N GLY A 134 -11.70 -11.33 10.22
CA GLY A 134 -12.04 -12.74 10.44
C GLY A 134 -11.41 -13.73 9.44
N ALA A 135 -10.36 -13.32 8.73
CA ALA A 135 -9.64 -14.16 7.80
C ALA A 135 -9.01 -15.40 8.47
N LYS A 136 -9.20 -16.57 7.84
CA LYS A 136 -8.65 -17.85 8.29
C LYS A 136 -7.46 -18.33 7.45
N ASN A 137 -7.15 -17.62 6.37
CA ASN A 137 -6.05 -17.90 5.47
C ASN A 137 -5.59 -16.62 4.76
N TYR A 138 -4.42 -16.68 4.11
CA TYR A 138 -3.82 -15.54 3.44
C TYR A 138 -4.74 -14.92 2.38
N SER A 139 -5.47 -15.73 1.61
CA SER A 139 -6.33 -15.22 0.54
C SER A 139 -7.48 -14.37 1.08
N GLN A 140 -8.13 -14.81 2.16
CA GLN A 140 -9.16 -14.03 2.84
C GLN A 140 -8.59 -12.74 3.43
N PHE A 141 -7.38 -12.81 4.00
CA PHE A 141 -6.73 -11.66 4.60
C PHE A 141 -6.35 -10.60 3.54
N LEU A 142 -5.67 -11.00 2.46
CA LEU A 142 -5.32 -10.10 1.37
C LEU A 142 -6.56 -9.52 0.68
N LYS A 143 -7.63 -10.31 0.54
CA LYS A 143 -8.91 -9.80 0.06
C LYS A 143 -9.48 -8.73 0.99
N PHE A 144 -9.42 -8.94 2.30
CA PHE A 144 -9.89 -7.95 3.28
C PHE A 144 -9.11 -6.64 3.14
N LEU A 145 -7.77 -6.69 3.11
CA LEU A 145 -6.90 -5.53 2.93
C LEU A 145 -7.14 -4.79 1.60
N GLY A 146 -7.42 -5.52 0.52
CA GLY A 146 -7.71 -4.93 -0.79
C GLY A 146 -9.16 -4.45 -0.95
N THR A 147 -10.06 -4.79 -0.02
CA THR A 147 -11.47 -4.41 -0.12
C THR A 147 -11.65 -3.00 0.42
N ARG A 148 -12.05 -2.08 -0.46
CA ARG A 148 -12.39 -0.72 -0.06
C ARG A 148 -13.55 -0.71 0.96
N ASN A 149 -13.28 -0.13 2.13
CA ASN A 149 -14.32 0.17 3.11
C ASN A 149 -15.33 1.18 2.54
N ARG A 150 -16.62 0.83 2.57
CA ARG A 150 -17.73 1.65 2.05
C ARG A 150 -18.26 2.68 3.06
N PHE A 151 -17.67 2.77 4.24
CA PHE A 151 -18.11 3.65 5.33
C PHE A 151 -17.07 4.74 5.58
#